data_AF-A0A959STM5-F1
#
_entry.id   AF-A0A959STM5-F1
#
_cell.length_a   1.000
_cell.length_b   1.000
_cell.length_c   1.000
_cell.angle_alpha   90.00
_cell.angle_beta   90.00
_cell.angle_gamma   90.00
#
_symmetry.space_group_name_H-M   'P 1'
#
loop_
_entity.id
_entity.type
_entity.pdbx_description
1 polymer ?
#
loop_
_entity_poly.entity_id
_entity_poly.type
_entity_poly.pdbx_seq_one_letter_code
_entity_poly.pdbx_strand_id
1 'polypeptide(L)'
;MRNQFIGSIRTIWQAVLVIGLVLGWYCPASAQPDILPSSVDVRLVQGNGSDELLVQIKANSTAPFGGIFSALTVTIRYDASSGASLGAGSSFCNAWSAFTPSPVVVNNGTAYRTYNGFGLNRMEDPPFDGGCGLSIPAGTWFTITTIPVSGSCTGFILGNDAYTQVENRDYYISMGGYNVTGQVLSGSVNGGNCDLDCLGEPGGAALPGTACDDNDPGTSNDTWGADCVCAGTPVCEPPVIDQTTSNSPICSNATLNLGVSATGTAPLTYAWTGMGTFSPDAASPSVSISGAATGNYEIEVSNACGSVSAIVPVTVTSAP
;
A
#
# COMPACT_ATOMS: atom_id res chain seq x y z
N MET A 1 96.06 -6.06 -42.89
CA MET A 1 96.32 -4.64 -42.56
C MET A 1 95.56 -3.80 -43.56
N ARG A 2 94.35 -3.34 -43.23
CA ARG A 2 93.39 -2.92 -44.26
C ARG A 2 92.46 -1.82 -43.76
N ASN A 3 92.67 -0.64 -44.35
CA ASN A 3 91.72 0.35 -44.87
C ASN A 3 90.72 0.99 -43.89
N GLN A 4 90.89 2.26 -43.52
CA GLN A 4 90.72 3.50 -44.31
C GLN A 4 89.29 4.07 -44.20
N PHE A 5 89.23 5.27 -43.62
CA PHE A 5 88.55 6.47 -44.13
C PHE A 5 87.01 6.57 -44.23
N ILE A 6 86.58 7.80 -43.88
CA ILE A 6 85.40 8.54 -44.32
C ILE A 6 84.20 8.51 -43.35
N GLY A 7 84.22 9.51 -42.47
CA GLY A 7 82.99 10.18 -42.04
C GLY A 7 82.53 11.19 -43.10
N SER A 8 81.20 11.31 -43.18
CA SER A 8 80.40 12.36 -43.83
C SER A 8 80.26 12.34 -45.36
N ILE A 9 79.14 11.77 -45.84
CA ILE A 9 78.41 12.20 -47.04
C ILE A 9 76.89 12.10 -46.78
N ARG A 10 76.28 13.28 -46.74
CA ARG A 10 74.97 13.73 -47.25
C ARG A 10 73.85 12.70 -47.50
N THR A 11 72.73 12.97 -46.83
CA THR A 11 71.41 13.28 -47.43
C THR A 11 71.04 12.54 -48.71
N ILE A 12 70.10 11.59 -48.64
CA ILE A 12 69.15 11.25 -49.73
C ILE A 12 68.09 10.28 -49.16
N TRP A 13 66.86 10.77 -49.05
CA TRP A 13 65.59 10.04 -49.15
C TRP A 13 65.34 8.87 -48.18
N GLN A 14 64.80 9.20 -47.00
CA GLN A 14 63.98 8.27 -46.22
C GLN A 14 62.67 8.01 -46.96
N ALA A 15 62.56 6.83 -47.59
CA ALA A 15 61.30 6.27 -48.03
C ALA A 15 61.33 4.75 -47.87
N VAL A 16 60.26 4.24 -47.26
CA VAL A 16 59.74 2.86 -47.28
C VAL A 16 60.15 1.91 -46.14
N LEU A 17 59.11 1.43 -45.44
CA LEU A 17 58.99 0.31 -44.48
C LEU A 17 59.67 0.53 -43.11
N VAL A 18 58.98 0.63 -41.97
CA VAL A 18 57.91 -0.24 -41.46
C VAL A 18 57.01 0.60 -40.53
N ILE A 19 55.71 0.69 -40.83
CA ILE A 19 54.71 1.14 -39.86
C ILE A 19 54.56 0.02 -38.83
N GLY A 20 55.39 0.07 -37.79
CA GLY A 20 55.17 -0.69 -36.56
C GLY A 20 54.09 0.01 -35.76
N LEU A 21 52.84 -0.25 -36.12
CA LEU A 21 51.67 0.18 -35.37
C LEU A 21 51.74 -0.55 -34.03
N VAL A 22 52.26 0.12 -33.00
CA VAL A 22 52.11 -0.30 -31.61
C VAL A 22 50.64 -0.06 -31.27
N LEU A 23 49.79 -0.95 -31.76
CA LEU A 23 48.54 -1.30 -31.14
C LEU A 23 48.93 -1.95 -29.80
N GLY A 24 49.27 -1.09 -28.84
CA GLY A 24 49.14 -1.44 -27.44
C GLY A 24 47.67 -1.68 -27.22
N TRP A 25 47.24 -2.91 -27.49
CA TRP A 25 46.03 -3.44 -26.88
C TRP A 25 46.30 -3.29 -25.39
N TYR A 26 45.70 -2.27 -24.79
CA TYR A 26 45.20 -2.42 -23.44
C TYR A 26 44.38 -3.71 -23.47
N CYS A 27 44.99 -4.81 -23.04
CA CYS A 27 44.26 -5.94 -22.52
C CYS A 27 43.85 -5.48 -21.12
N PRO A 28 42.62 -4.96 -20.90
CA PRO A 28 42.24 -4.68 -19.54
C PRO A 28 41.98 -6.02 -18.86
N ALA A 29 42.53 -6.12 -17.66
CA ALA A 29 42.24 -7.11 -16.64
C ALA A 29 42.69 -8.55 -16.91
N SER A 30 43.54 -9.01 -16.01
CA SER A 30 43.82 -10.42 -15.75
C SER A 30 42.53 -11.25 -15.79
N ALA A 31 42.56 -12.38 -16.48
CA ALA A 31 41.75 -13.52 -16.08
C ALA A 31 42.16 -13.87 -14.64
N GLN A 32 41.49 -13.27 -13.64
CA GLN A 32 41.55 -13.80 -12.29
C GLN A 32 40.95 -15.20 -12.39
N PRO A 33 41.63 -16.25 -11.92
CA PRO A 33 41.04 -17.58 -11.94
C PRO A 33 39.71 -17.50 -11.18
N ASP A 34 38.63 -18.00 -11.79
CA ASP A 34 37.37 -18.23 -11.10
C ASP A 34 37.67 -19.05 -9.84
N ILE A 35 37.54 -18.45 -8.66
CA ILE A 35 37.70 -19.15 -7.39
C ILE A 35 36.33 -19.60 -6.95
N LEU A 36 36.17 -20.92 -6.80
CA LEU A 36 34.98 -21.49 -6.19
C LEU A 36 34.84 -20.91 -4.76
N PRO A 37 33.71 -20.27 -4.41
CA PRO A 37 33.51 -19.75 -3.06
C PRO A 37 33.54 -20.87 -2.02
N SER A 38 34.03 -20.57 -0.82
CA SER A 38 34.04 -21.54 0.28
C SER A 38 32.64 -21.82 0.81
N SER A 39 31.77 -20.81 0.77
CA SER A 39 30.34 -20.92 1.01
C SER A 39 29.60 -19.76 0.35
N VAL A 40 28.29 -19.89 0.21
CA VAL A 40 27.41 -18.84 -0.29
C VAL A 40 26.23 -18.69 0.65
N ASP A 41 26.18 -17.55 1.33
CA ASP A 41 25.10 -17.22 2.25
C ASP A 41 23.91 -16.63 1.48
N VAL A 42 22.70 -16.74 2.03
CA VAL A 42 21.47 -16.22 1.42
C VAL A 42 20.70 -15.36 2.42
N ARG A 43 20.04 -14.33 1.91
CA ARG A 43 19.09 -13.50 2.66
C ARG A 43 17.91 -13.09 1.79
N LEU A 44 16.83 -12.73 2.46
CA LEU A 44 15.69 -12.06 1.86
C LEU A 44 15.75 -10.59 2.26
N VAL A 45 15.50 -9.68 1.31
CA VAL A 45 15.35 -8.25 1.59
C VAL A 45 14.17 -7.69 0.79
N GLN A 46 13.62 -6.57 1.25
CA GLN A 46 12.58 -5.86 0.51
C GLN A 46 13.17 -5.20 -0.74
N GLY A 47 12.40 -5.19 -1.83
CA GLY A 47 12.72 -4.45 -3.05
C GLY A 47 12.47 -2.95 -2.91
N ASN A 48 12.23 -2.29 -4.04
CA ASN A 48 11.95 -0.85 -4.03
C ASN A 48 10.58 -0.53 -3.40
N GLY A 49 9.64 -1.47 -3.46
CA GLY A 49 8.33 -1.41 -2.80
C GLY A 49 8.06 -2.64 -1.96
N SER A 50 6.93 -2.68 -1.26
CA SER A 50 6.47 -3.86 -0.52
C SER A 50 5.92 -4.96 -1.44
N ASP A 51 5.73 -4.67 -2.72
CA ASP A 51 5.33 -5.59 -3.78
C ASP A 51 6.49 -6.42 -4.34
N GLU A 52 7.71 -6.28 -3.81
CA GLU A 52 8.89 -7.01 -4.29
C GLU A 52 9.74 -7.55 -3.13
N LEU A 53 10.15 -8.81 -3.25
CA LEU A 53 11.16 -9.44 -2.41
C LEU A 53 12.38 -9.79 -3.24
N LEU A 54 13.56 -9.41 -2.76
CA LEU A 54 14.83 -9.74 -3.40
C LEU A 54 15.46 -10.92 -2.67
N VAL A 55 15.75 -11.98 -3.41
CA VAL A 55 16.62 -13.04 -2.92
C VAL A 55 18.05 -12.65 -3.25
N GLN A 56 18.86 -12.46 -2.21
CA GLN A 56 20.24 -12.06 -2.34
C GLN A 56 21.16 -13.14 -1.80
N ILE A 57 22.27 -13.34 -2.49
CA ILE A 57 23.33 -14.23 -2.08
C ILE A 57 24.63 -13.47 -1.84
N LYS A 58 25.51 -14.02 -1.02
CA LYS A 58 26.85 -13.50 -0.79
C LYS A 58 27.87 -14.63 -0.93
N ALA A 59 28.71 -14.54 -1.96
CA ALA A 59 29.80 -15.49 -2.16
C ALA A 59 30.96 -15.17 -1.20
N ASN A 60 31.25 -16.10 -0.29
CA ASN A 60 32.43 -16.02 0.58
C ASN A 60 33.65 -16.51 -0.20
N SER A 61 34.28 -15.60 -0.93
CA SER A 61 35.45 -15.84 -1.76
C SER A 61 36.40 -14.64 -1.74
N THR A 62 37.60 -14.82 -2.28
CA THR A 62 38.59 -13.75 -2.48
C THR A 62 38.54 -13.16 -3.90
N ALA A 63 37.81 -13.78 -4.83
CA ALA A 63 37.65 -13.34 -6.21
C ALA A 63 36.19 -13.54 -6.67
N PRO A 64 35.70 -12.76 -7.65
CA PRO A 64 34.39 -12.96 -8.24
C PRO A 64 34.24 -14.37 -8.83
N PHE A 65 32.99 -14.84 -8.91
CA PHE A 65 32.66 -16.11 -9.55
C PHE A 65 31.92 -15.87 -10.86
N GLY A 66 32.57 -16.13 -11.99
CA GLY A 66 32.02 -16.06 -13.35
C GLY A 66 31.63 -17.42 -13.94
N GLY A 67 31.91 -18.51 -13.22
CA GLY A 67 31.67 -19.88 -13.69
C GLY A 67 30.20 -20.28 -13.81
N ILE A 68 29.95 -21.59 -13.87
CA ILE A 68 28.59 -22.14 -14.00
C ILE A 68 27.89 -22.05 -12.64
N PHE A 69 26.79 -21.31 -12.55
CA PHE A 69 25.87 -21.42 -11.43
C PHE A 69 24.96 -22.64 -11.67
N SER A 70 25.31 -23.77 -11.07
CA SER A 70 24.74 -25.07 -11.45
C SER A 70 23.32 -25.29 -10.94
N ALA A 71 23.04 -25.01 -9.67
CA ALA A 71 21.72 -25.26 -9.08
C ALA A 71 21.44 -24.35 -7.88
N LEU A 72 20.17 -24.02 -7.68
CA LEU A 72 19.64 -23.31 -6.53
C LEU A 72 18.28 -23.87 -6.12
N THR A 73 18.10 -24.08 -4.83
CA THR A 73 16.79 -24.27 -4.20
C THR A 73 16.67 -23.27 -3.07
N VAL A 74 15.58 -22.50 -3.08
CA VAL A 74 15.21 -21.57 -2.00
C VAL A 74 13.73 -21.73 -1.72
N THR A 75 13.37 -21.88 -0.45
CA THR A 75 11.96 -21.83 -0.04
C THR A 75 11.68 -20.54 0.69
N ILE A 76 10.54 -19.92 0.41
CA ILE A 76 10.02 -18.79 1.17
C ILE A 76 8.76 -19.27 1.89
N ARG A 77 8.66 -18.93 3.17
CA ARG A 77 7.51 -19.23 4.01
C ARG A 77 6.85 -17.95 4.53
N TYR A 78 5.53 -18.00 4.69
CA TYR A 78 4.70 -16.88 5.14
C TYR A 78 3.41 -17.41 5.77
N ASP A 79 2.64 -16.53 6.41
CA ASP A 79 1.35 -16.92 7.00
C ASP A 79 0.34 -17.31 5.91
N ALA A 80 -0.21 -18.53 5.99
CA ALA A 80 -1.16 -19.03 5.01
C ALA A 80 -2.51 -18.30 5.04
N SER A 81 -2.89 -17.69 6.17
CA SER A 81 -4.12 -16.91 6.28
C SER A 81 -4.01 -15.47 5.79
N SER A 82 -2.79 -14.98 5.52
CA SER A 82 -2.56 -13.59 5.12
C SER A 82 -3.27 -13.16 3.84
N GLY A 83 -3.61 -14.10 2.95
CA GLY A 83 -4.07 -13.79 1.60
C GLY A 83 -2.96 -13.26 0.67
N ALA A 84 -1.71 -13.22 1.14
CA ALA A 84 -0.58 -12.84 0.32
C ALA A 84 -0.20 -13.97 -0.65
N SER A 85 0.35 -13.57 -1.79
CA SER A 85 0.83 -14.50 -2.81
C SER A 85 2.13 -14.02 -3.43
N LEU A 86 2.99 -14.98 -3.77
CA LEU A 86 4.25 -14.72 -4.46
C LEU A 86 4.09 -14.99 -5.97
N GLY A 87 4.82 -14.32 -6.84
CA GLY A 87 4.83 -14.64 -8.27
C GLY A 87 5.97 -15.55 -8.68
N ALA A 88 6.24 -15.60 -9.98
CA ALA A 88 7.48 -16.17 -10.49
C ALA A 88 8.62 -15.17 -10.32
N GLY A 89 9.81 -15.66 -9.95
CA GLY A 89 10.98 -14.79 -9.81
C GLY A 89 11.54 -14.39 -11.17
N SER A 90 12.05 -13.16 -11.27
CA SER A 90 12.82 -12.71 -12.43
C SER A 90 14.15 -13.47 -12.53
N SER A 91 14.64 -13.67 -13.76
CA SER A 91 16.01 -14.14 -13.96
C SER A 91 16.96 -12.95 -14.02
N PHE A 92 18.03 -12.99 -13.24
CA PHE A 92 19.12 -12.00 -13.31
C PHE A 92 20.05 -12.22 -14.52
N CYS A 93 20.00 -13.40 -15.14
CA CYS A 93 20.95 -13.82 -16.17
C CYS A 93 20.34 -14.84 -17.13
N ASN A 94 20.50 -14.63 -18.44
CA ASN A 94 19.96 -15.54 -19.46
C ASN A 94 20.67 -16.91 -19.50
N ALA A 95 21.83 -17.05 -18.86
CA ALA A 95 22.54 -18.33 -18.68
C ALA A 95 21.83 -19.29 -17.70
N TRP A 96 20.76 -18.82 -17.07
CA TRP A 96 20.02 -19.52 -16.04
C TRP A 96 18.54 -19.65 -16.45
N SER A 97 17.96 -20.82 -16.15
CA SER A 97 16.51 -21.04 -16.13
C SER A 97 15.70 -19.94 -15.41
N ALA A 98 14.42 -19.78 -15.79
CA ALA A 98 13.50 -18.97 -15.01
C ALA A 98 13.39 -19.51 -13.57
N PHE A 99 13.22 -18.61 -12.59
CA PHE A 99 13.03 -18.97 -11.18
C PHE A 99 11.57 -19.39 -10.96
N THR A 100 11.22 -20.54 -11.53
CA THR A 100 9.84 -21.04 -11.57
C THR A 100 9.40 -21.52 -10.18
N PRO A 101 8.29 -20.99 -9.65
CA PRO A 101 7.81 -21.38 -8.34
C PRO A 101 7.14 -22.75 -8.38
N SER A 102 7.31 -23.53 -7.31
CA SER A 102 6.46 -24.67 -7.02
C SER A 102 5.03 -24.21 -6.70
N PRO A 103 4.04 -25.12 -6.76
CA PRO A 103 2.78 -24.93 -6.06
C PRO A 103 3.03 -24.58 -4.59
N VAL A 104 2.16 -23.74 -4.03
CA VAL A 104 2.18 -23.43 -2.59
C VAL A 104 1.72 -24.66 -1.83
N VAL A 105 2.45 -25.02 -0.78
CA VAL A 105 2.06 -26.09 0.14
C VAL A 105 1.85 -25.48 1.52
N VAL A 106 0.76 -25.86 2.19
CA VAL A 106 0.44 -25.35 3.53
C VAL A 106 0.68 -26.46 4.54
N ASN A 107 1.43 -26.16 5.59
CA ASN A 107 1.64 -27.05 6.73
C ASN A 107 1.49 -26.27 8.04
N ASN A 108 0.59 -26.70 8.93
CA ASN A 108 0.32 -26.07 10.22
C ASN A 108 0.15 -24.54 10.16
N GLY A 109 -0.62 -24.04 9.21
CA GLY A 109 -0.89 -22.60 9.02
C GLY A 109 0.24 -21.81 8.37
N THR A 110 1.38 -22.43 8.06
CA THR A 110 2.46 -21.80 7.29
C THR A 110 2.38 -22.21 5.82
N ALA A 111 2.35 -21.23 4.93
CA ALA A 111 2.47 -21.45 3.50
C ALA A 111 3.95 -21.50 3.11
N TYR A 112 4.31 -22.47 2.27
CA TYR A 112 5.66 -22.67 1.74
C TYR A 112 5.63 -22.62 0.23
N ARG A 113 6.55 -21.86 -0.35
CA ARG A 113 6.76 -21.83 -1.79
C ARG A 113 8.23 -21.97 -2.12
N THR A 114 8.55 -23.01 -2.87
CA THR A 114 9.91 -23.35 -3.24
C THR A 114 10.19 -22.85 -4.65
N TYR A 115 11.36 -22.27 -4.84
CA TYR A 115 11.87 -21.84 -6.11
C TYR A 115 13.12 -22.63 -6.43
N ASN A 116 13.16 -23.15 -7.65
CA ASN A 116 14.30 -23.91 -8.14
C ASN A 116 14.87 -23.23 -9.37
N GLY A 117 16.17 -23.35 -9.52
CA GLY A 117 16.89 -22.78 -10.64
C GLY A 117 18.10 -23.63 -11.00
N PHE A 118 18.45 -23.66 -12.29
CA PHE A 118 19.66 -24.30 -12.79
C PHE A 118 20.27 -23.46 -13.92
N GLY A 119 21.60 -23.41 -13.94
CA GLY A 119 22.38 -22.79 -15.01
C GLY A 119 23.19 -23.83 -15.77
N LEU A 120 23.29 -23.62 -17.08
CA LEU A 120 23.96 -24.57 -18.00
C LEU A 120 25.22 -23.97 -18.63
N ASN A 121 25.34 -22.65 -18.66
CA ASN A 121 26.49 -21.93 -19.24
C ASN A 121 27.26 -21.18 -18.14
N ARG A 122 28.48 -20.75 -18.44
CA ARG A 122 29.24 -19.86 -17.53
C ARG A 122 28.61 -18.47 -17.59
N MET A 123 28.52 -17.80 -16.46
CA MET A 123 27.88 -16.48 -16.38
C MET A 123 28.73 -15.40 -17.07
N GLU A 124 30.05 -15.51 -16.99
CA GLU A 124 30.97 -14.53 -17.59
C GLU A 124 31.05 -14.59 -19.11
N ASP A 125 30.61 -15.70 -19.69
CA ASP A 125 30.56 -15.85 -21.14
C ASP A 125 29.64 -14.77 -21.72
N PRO A 126 29.95 -14.25 -22.92
CA PRO A 126 29.14 -13.20 -23.52
C PRO A 126 27.72 -13.71 -23.83
N PRO A 127 26.70 -12.81 -23.89
CA PRO A 127 25.31 -13.23 -24.11
C PRO A 127 25.06 -14.06 -25.37
N PHE A 128 25.87 -13.87 -26.42
CA PHE A 128 25.73 -14.64 -27.67
C PHE A 128 26.17 -16.11 -27.51
N ASP A 129 27.02 -16.42 -26.53
CA ASP A 129 27.44 -17.79 -26.17
C ASP A 129 26.57 -18.37 -25.03
N GLY A 130 25.42 -17.74 -24.76
CA GLY A 130 24.47 -18.20 -23.75
C GLY A 130 24.85 -17.85 -22.31
N GLY A 131 25.91 -17.07 -22.10
CA GLY A 131 26.23 -16.45 -20.82
C GLY A 131 25.43 -15.16 -20.58
N CYS A 132 25.91 -14.31 -19.67
CA CYS A 132 25.35 -12.97 -19.47
C CYS A 132 26.40 -11.88 -19.31
N GLY A 133 27.70 -12.20 -19.45
CA GLY A 133 28.80 -11.26 -19.21
C GLY A 133 28.87 -10.76 -17.76
N LEU A 134 28.30 -11.51 -16.81
CA LEU A 134 28.23 -11.15 -15.39
C LEU A 134 29.04 -12.12 -14.54
N SER A 135 29.52 -11.63 -13.40
CA SER A 135 30.08 -12.46 -12.34
C SER A 135 29.44 -12.09 -11.01
N ILE A 136 29.35 -13.07 -10.11
CA ILE A 136 28.93 -12.81 -8.73
C ILE A 136 30.13 -12.20 -7.99
N PRO A 137 30.00 -10.98 -7.46
CA PRO A 137 31.11 -10.30 -6.79
C PRO A 137 31.48 -10.97 -5.45
N ALA A 138 32.78 -10.99 -5.16
CA ALA A 138 33.31 -11.54 -3.91
C ALA A 138 32.86 -10.73 -2.70
N GLY A 139 32.37 -11.40 -1.65
CA GLY A 139 32.13 -10.79 -0.33
C GLY A 139 31.06 -9.70 -0.31
N THR A 140 30.22 -9.59 -1.34
CA THR A 140 29.14 -8.58 -1.42
C THR A 140 27.81 -9.25 -1.73
N TRP A 141 26.72 -8.60 -1.31
CA TRP A 141 25.36 -9.09 -1.57
C TRP A 141 24.99 -8.84 -3.03
N PHE A 142 24.53 -9.89 -3.70
CA PHE A 142 24.15 -9.89 -5.09
C PHE A 142 22.71 -10.42 -5.24
N THR A 143 21.84 -9.65 -5.90
CA THR A 143 20.46 -10.05 -6.15
C THR A 143 20.40 -11.04 -7.32
N ILE A 144 19.89 -12.23 -7.05
CA ILE A 144 19.74 -13.29 -8.06
C ILE A 144 18.30 -13.40 -8.58
N THR A 145 17.31 -12.92 -7.82
CA THR A 145 15.94 -12.86 -8.32
C THR A 145 15.15 -11.82 -7.56
N THR A 146 14.19 -11.22 -8.26
CA THR A 146 13.13 -10.40 -7.69
C THR A 146 11.84 -11.20 -7.78
N ILE A 147 11.19 -11.43 -6.65
CA ILE A 147 9.93 -12.15 -6.53
C ILE A 147 8.83 -11.12 -6.28
N PRO A 148 7.86 -10.96 -7.19
CA PRO A 148 6.75 -10.06 -6.95
C PRO A 148 5.82 -10.64 -5.88
N VAL A 149 5.26 -9.76 -5.07
CA VAL A 149 4.33 -10.04 -3.98
C VAL A 149 3.02 -9.32 -4.25
N SER A 150 1.92 -10.00 -3.97
CA SER A 150 0.57 -9.41 -4.04
C SER A 150 -0.27 -9.87 -2.84
N GLY A 151 -1.41 -9.21 -2.62
CA GLY A 151 -2.27 -9.46 -1.47
C GLY A 151 -1.88 -8.63 -0.24
N SER A 152 -2.33 -9.03 0.94
CA SER A 152 -2.18 -8.26 2.19
C SER A 152 -0.75 -8.27 2.73
N CYS A 153 -0.43 -7.31 3.62
CA CYS A 153 0.87 -7.27 4.29
C CYS A 153 1.11 -8.54 5.13
N THR A 154 2.24 -9.20 4.93
CA THR A 154 2.69 -10.29 5.81
C THR A 154 4.20 -10.41 5.84
N GLY A 155 4.70 -11.10 6.87
CA GLY A 155 6.12 -11.41 7.02
C GLY A 155 6.54 -12.62 6.21
N PHE A 156 7.55 -12.44 5.36
CA PHE A 156 8.18 -13.50 4.58
C PHE A 156 9.54 -13.86 5.17
N ILE A 157 9.80 -15.16 5.27
CA ILE A 157 11.02 -15.70 5.86
C ILE A 157 11.59 -16.77 4.92
N LEU A 158 12.91 -16.89 4.83
CA LEU A 158 13.53 -18.03 4.15
C LEU A 158 13.25 -19.32 4.93
N GLY A 159 12.73 -20.33 4.24
CA GLY A 159 12.52 -21.67 4.76
C GLY A 159 13.85 -22.38 4.94
N ASN A 160 14.10 -22.83 6.16
CA ASN A 160 15.21 -23.70 6.53
C ASN A 160 14.90 -24.35 7.89
N ASP A 161 13.69 -24.91 7.99
CA ASP A 161 13.09 -25.47 9.20
C ASP A 161 12.91 -26.99 9.10
N ALA A 162 12.35 -27.61 10.14
CA ALA A 162 12.16 -29.06 10.17
C ALA A 162 11.28 -29.59 9.01
N TYR A 163 10.31 -28.80 8.55
CA TYR A 163 9.45 -29.20 7.43
C TYR A 163 10.21 -29.12 6.11
N THR A 164 10.91 -28.01 5.85
CA THR A 164 11.69 -27.88 4.61
C THR A 164 12.83 -28.90 4.53
N GLN A 165 13.41 -29.32 5.66
CA GLN A 165 14.39 -30.39 5.71
C GLN A 165 13.81 -31.75 5.27
N VAL A 166 12.70 -32.17 5.88
CA VAL A 166 12.07 -33.47 5.58
C VAL A 166 11.59 -33.53 4.13
N GLU A 167 11.11 -32.41 3.59
CA GLU A 167 10.59 -32.31 2.24
C GLU A 167 11.65 -31.99 1.17
N ASN A 168 12.95 -31.94 1.55
CA ASN A 168 14.06 -31.61 0.66
C ASN A 168 13.90 -30.26 -0.07
N ARG A 169 13.52 -29.24 0.69
CA ARG A 169 13.19 -27.87 0.26
C ARG A 169 14.05 -26.80 0.93
N ASP A 170 15.02 -27.21 1.73
CA ASP A 170 15.99 -26.32 2.36
C ASP A 170 16.82 -25.55 1.34
N TYR A 171 17.47 -24.48 1.81
CA TYR A 171 18.40 -23.73 0.98
C TYR A 171 19.53 -24.65 0.50
N TYR A 172 19.69 -24.71 -0.82
CA TYR A 172 20.78 -25.43 -1.45
C TYR A 172 21.32 -24.64 -2.63
N ILE A 173 22.64 -24.59 -2.77
CA ILE A 173 23.29 -23.91 -3.87
C ILE A 173 24.53 -24.68 -4.34
N SER A 174 24.68 -24.76 -5.65
CA SER A 174 25.84 -25.36 -6.28
C SER A 174 26.44 -24.44 -7.33
N MET A 175 27.76 -24.30 -7.28
CA MET A 175 28.57 -23.53 -8.23
C MET A 175 29.65 -24.44 -8.80
N GLY A 176 29.79 -24.47 -10.12
CA GLY A 176 30.72 -25.35 -10.83
C GLY A 176 30.49 -26.85 -10.58
N GLY A 177 29.27 -27.24 -10.18
CA GLY A 177 28.92 -28.61 -9.78
C GLY A 177 29.29 -29.00 -8.35
N TYR A 178 29.85 -28.08 -7.55
CA TYR A 178 30.20 -28.31 -6.15
C TYR A 178 29.13 -27.73 -5.22
N ASN A 179 28.84 -28.42 -4.11
CA ASN A 179 27.99 -27.88 -3.04
C ASN A 179 28.76 -26.79 -2.29
N VAL A 180 28.21 -25.58 -2.28
CA VAL A 180 28.77 -24.41 -1.57
C VAL A 180 27.73 -23.75 -0.66
N THR A 181 26.75 -24.51 -0.18
CA THR A 181 25.70 -23.99 0.70
C THR A 181 26.29 -23.37 1.97
N GLY A 182 25.99 -22.09 2.17
CA GLY A 182 26.35 -21.32 3.36
C GLY A 182 25.18 -21.12 4.31
N GLN A 183 25.19 -20.00 5.02
CA GLN A 183 24.20 -19.66 6.01
C GLN A 183 22.93 -19.06 5.40
N VAL A 184 21.79 -19.38 6.00
CA VAL A 184 20.53 -18.67 5.79
C VAL A 184 20.42 -17.57 6.84
N LEU A 185 20.52 -16.32 6.42
CA LEU A 185 20.35 -15.20 7.35
C LEU A 185 18.87 -15.08 7.70
N SER A 186 18.59 -15.28 8.99
CA SER A 186 17.23 -15.23 9.52
C SER A 186 16.75 -13.78 9.62
N GLY A 187 15.54 -13.54 9.13
CA GLY A 187 14.85 -12.25 9.19
C GLY A 187 13.48 -12.36 8.55
N SER A 188 12.50 -11.67 9.11
CA SER A 188 11.19 -11.49 8.48
C SER A 188 11.20 -10.21 7.68
N VAL A 189 10.80 -10.29 6.42
CA VAL A 189 10.66 -9.13 5.52
C VAL A 189 9.18 -8.96 5.23
N ASN A 190 8.64 -7.77 5.51
CA ASN A 190 7.25 -7.49 5.18
C ASN A 190 7.10 -7.27 3.67
N GLY A 191 6.06 -7.87 3.08
CA GLY A 191 5.69 -7.67 1.69
C GLY A 191 4.17 -7.80 1.49
N GLY A 192 3.69 -7.42 0.30
CA GLY A 192 2.29 -7.24 -0.03
C GLY A 192 1.86 -5.77 0.10
N ASN A 193 0.57 -5.52 0.29
CA ASN A 193 0.06 -4.20 0.60
C ASN A 193 0.34 -3.86 2.07
N CYS A 194 1.45 -3.18 2.32
CA CYS A 194 1.86 -2.74 3.66
C CYS A 194 1.69 -1.23 3.88
N ASP A 195 0.96 -0.55 2.98
CA ASP A 195 0.56 0.83 3.18
C ASP A 195 -0.37 0.91 4.39
N LEU A 196 -0.17 1.93 5.23
CA LEU A 196 -1.01 2.13 6.40
C LEU A 196 -2.35 2.69 5.96
N ASP A 197 -3.43 2.12 6.49
CA ASP A 197 -4.76 2.69 6.35
C ASP A 197 -4.95 3.90 7.31
N CYS A 198 -6.14 4.50 7.29
CA CYS A 198 -6.45 5.65 8.15
C CYS A 198 -6.46 5.33 9.65
N LEU A 199 -6.47 4.06 10.05
CA LEU A 199 -6.33 3.62 11.43
C LEU A 199 -4.87 3.25 11.79
N GLY A 200 -3.95 3.35 10.83
CA GLY A 200 -2.55 2.99 11.02
C GLY A 200 -2.27 1.50 10.90
N GLU A 201 -3.21 0.72 10.34
CA GLU A 201 -3.07 -0.72 10.16
C GLU A 201 -2.48 -1.03 8.76
N PRO A 202 -1.35 -1.76 8.66
CA PRO A 202 -0.77 -2.13 7.38
C PRO A 202 -1.71 -3.00 6.54
N GLY A 203 -2.04 -2.55 5.33
CA GLY A 203 -2.99 -3.23 4.43
C GLY A 203 -4.43 -3.23 4.95
N GLY A 204 -4.74 -2.34 5.91
CA GLY A 204 -6.06 -2.24 6.50
C GLY A 204 -7.13 -1.72 5.52
N ALA A 205 -8.39 -1.88 5.92
CA ALA A 205 -9.54 -1.57 5.07
C ALA A 205 -10.01 -0.10 5.17
N ALA A 206 -9.52 0.67 6.14
CA ALA A 206 -9.93 2.06 6.36
C ALA A 206 -9.23 3.00 5.36
N LEU A 207 -9.59 2.90 4.09
CA LEU A 207 -9.02 3.71 3.01
C LEU A 207 -9.94 4.90 2.68
N PRO A 208 -9.41 6.02 2.16
CA PRO A 208 -10.23 7.12 1.68
C PRO A 208 -11.36 6.65 0.74
N GLY A 209 -12.59 7.10 1.01
CA GLY A 209 -13.81 6.70 0.31
C GLY A 209 -14.49 5.43 0.84
N THR A 210 -13.87 4.71 1.78
CA THR A 210 -14.52 3.59 2.48
C THR A 210 -15.41 4.10 3.62
N ALA A 211 -16.43 3.33 3.98
CA ALA A 211 -17.36 3.70 5.04
C ALA A 211 -16.70 3.73 6.42
N CYS A 212 -17.17 4.64 7.27
CA CYS A 212 -16.76 4.77 8.66
C CYS A 212 -17.94 5.27 9.51
N ASP A 213 -17.71 5.55 10.78
CA ASP A 213 -18.70 6.15 11.71
C ASP A 213 -17.96 7.18 12.59
N ASP A 214 -18.28 8.46 12.43
CA ASP A 214 -17.67 9.55 13.21
C ASP A 214 -18.36 9.77 14.57
N ASN A 215 -19.39 8.95 14.86
CA ASN A 215 -20.31 9.03 15.98
C ASN A 215 -21.04 10.38 16.10
N ASP A 216 -21.11 11.17 15.03
CA ASP A 216 -21.95 12.37 14.98
C ASP A 216 -23.37 11.98 14.52
N PRO A 217 -24.38 11.99 15.42
CA PRO A 217 -25.76 11.68 15.06
C PRO A 217 -26.36 12.70 14.06
N GLY A 218 -25.73 13.87 13.90
CA GLY A 218 -26.10 14.89 12.92
C GLY A 218 -25.60 14.60 11.51
N THR A 219 -24.89 13.51 11.27
CA THR A 219 -24.42 13.11 9.94
C THR A 219 -24.83 11.68 9.57
N SER A 220 -24.74 11.38 8.27
CA SER A 220 -24.97 10.04 7.73
C SER A 220 -24.07 9.77 6.53
N ASN A 221 -23.94 8.49 6.19
CA ASN A 221 -23.09 8.00 5.09
C ASN A 221 -21.62 8.40 5.27
N ASP A 222 -21.08 8.20 6.47
CA ASP A 222 -19.75 8.64 6.82
C ASP A 222 -18.70 7.87 6.06
N THR A 223 -17.71 8.60 5.57
CA THR A 223 -16.62 8.04 4.77
C THR A 223 -15.29 8.64 5.19
N TRP A 224 -14.22 7.85 5.05
CA TRP A 224 -12.87 8.35 5.26
C TRP A 224 -12.51 9.36 4.17
N GLY A 225 -12.13 10.57 4.57
CA GLY A 225 -11.58 11.60 3.69
C GLY A 225 -10.17 11.26 3.19
N ALA A 226 -9.70 12.02 2.19
CA ALA A 226 -8.32 11.90 1.70
C ALA A 226 -7.26 12.29 2.75
N ASP A 227 -7.69 13.04 3.78
CA ASP A 227 -6.94 13.41 4.98
C ASP A 227 -7.12 12.41 6.13
N CYS A 228 -7.74 11.26 5.89
CA CYS A 228 -8.05 10.24 6.89
C CYS A 228 -8.89 10.76 8.07
N VAL A 229 -9.75 11.73 7.82
CA VAL A 229 -10.81 12.13 8.76
C VAL A 229 -12.09 11.39 8.38
N CYS A 230 -12.71 10.69 9.33
CA CYS A 230 -14.05 10.16 9.14
C CYS A 230 -15.05 11.30 9.27
N ALA A 231 -15.88 11.52 8.25
CA ALA A 231 -16.92 12.53 8.27
C ALA A 231 -18.12 12.13 7.42
N GLY A 232 -19.32 12.48 7.90
CA GLY A 232 -20.57 12.25 7.19
C GLY A 232 -21.13 13.45 6.43
N THR A 233 -22.21 13.16 5.69
CA THR A 233 -23.08 14.18 5.12
C THR A 233 -24.10 14.62 6.18
N PRO A 234 -24.26 15.93 6.44
CA PRO A 234 -25.24 16.40 7.42
C PRO A 234 -26.63 15.86 7.12
N VAL A 235 -27.24 15.18 8.09
CA VAL A 235 -28.64 14.75 7.96
C VAL A 235 -29.54 15.95 8.14
N CYS A 236 -30.57 15.99 7.30
CA CYS A 236 -31.63 16.97 7.48
C CYS A 236 -32.80 16.33 8.22
N GLU A 237 -33.04 16.79 9.44
CA GLU A 237 -34.09 16.31 10.32
C GLU A 237 -35.35 17.17 10.13
N PRO A 238 -36.50 16.59 9.75
CA PRO A 238 -37.76 17.32 9.66
C PRO A 238 -38.17 17.83 11.06
N PRO A 239 -38.94 18.92 11.14
CA PRO A 239 -39.29 19.50 12.43
C PRO A 239 -40.20 18.58 13.24
N VAL A 240 -40.00 18.56 14.55
CA VAL A 240 -40.86 17.86 15.52
C VAL A 240 -41.33 18.89 16.55
N ILE A 241 -42.63 18.93 16.84
CA ILE A 241 -43.17 19.76 17.91
C ILE A 241 -43.03 19.00 19.23
N ASP A 242 -42.16 19.47 20.12
CA ASP A 242 -41.94 18.87 21.43
C ASP A 242 -43.08 19.22 22.40
N GLN A 243 -43.53 20.47 22.37
CA GLN A 243 -44.59 20.97 23.24
C GLN A 243 -45.31 22.19 22.66
N THR A 244 -46.63 22.26 22.89
CA THR A 244 -47.42 23.48 22.73
C THR A 244 -47.91 23.97 24.09
N THR A 245 -47.95 25.28 24.29
CA THR A 245 -48.42 25.93 25.53
C THR A 245 -49.57 26.88 25.24
N SER A 246 -50.48 27.02 26.20
CA SER A 246 -51.62 27.91 26.13
C SER A 246 -52.00 28.39 27.54
N ASN A 247 -52.43 29.64 27.68
CA ASN A 247 -53.04 30.14 28.91
C ASN A 247 -54.58 29.98 28.94
N SER A 248 -55.17 29.23 28.01
CA SER A 248 -56.61 28.97 28.03
C SER A 248 -57.01 28.01 29.17
N PRO A 249 -58.24 28.12 29.71
CA PRO A 249 -59.32 29.03 29.30
C PRO A 249 -59.09 30.50 29.73
N ILE A 250 -59.54 31.45 28.91
CA ILE A 250 -59.44 32.90 29.18
C ILE A 250 -60.82 33.59 29.22
N CYS A 251 -60.93 34.74 29.88
CA CYS A 251 -62.13 35.57 29.83
C CYS A 251 -62.24 36.34 28.49
N SER A 252 -63.46 36.70 28.10
CA SER A 252 -63.68 37.59 26.94
C SER A 252 -62.85 38.87 27.07
N ASN A 253 -62.19 39.27 25.98
CA ASN A 253 -61.26 40.40 25.88
C ASN A 253 -59.92 40.26 26.62
N ALA A 254 -59.65 39.12 27.27
CA ALA A 254 -58.30 38.83 27.76
C ALA A 254 -57.38 38.43 26.60
N THR A 255 -56.07 38.61 26.78
CA THR A 255 -55.05 38.20 25.81
C THR A 255 -54.81 36.69 25.93
N LEU A 256 -54.91 35.98 24.80
CA LEU A 256 -54.51 34.59 24.67
C LEU A 256 -53.02 34.53 24.34
N ASN A 257 -52.25 33.74 25.09
CA ASN A 257 -50.84 33.49 24.82
C ASN A 257 -50.66 32.04 24.40
N LEU A 258 -50.13 31.83 23.20
CA LEU A 258 -49.75 30.52 22.69
C LEU A 258 -48.24 30.46 22.51
N GLY A 259 -47.66 29.29 22.74
CA GLY A 259 -46.25 29.04 22.51
C GLY A 259 -46.02 27.64 21.95
N VAL A 260 -44.94 27.48 21.20
CA VAL A 260 -44.49 26.20 20.66
C VAL A 260 -42.98 26.05 20.90
N SER A 261 -42.56 24.87 21.31
CA SER A 261 -41.16 24.43 21.25
C SER A 261 -41.06 23.29 20.24
N ALA A 262 -40.15 23.43 19.30
CA ALA A 262 -39.90 22.45 18.25
C ALA A 262 -38.40 22.25 18.05
N THR A 263 -38.03 21.02 17.69
CA THR A 263 -36.68 20.59 17.31
C THR A 263 -36.64 20.25 15.82
N GLY A 264 -35.43 20.16 15.25
CA GLY A 264 -35.19 19.87 13.83
C GLY A 264 -34.09 20.73 13.22
N THR A 265 -33.71 20.46 11.96
CA THR A 265 -32.64 21.22 11.29
C THR A 265 -33.06 22.67 11.05
N ALA A 266 -32.22 23.61 11.49
CA ALA A 266 -32.45 25.05 11.32
C ALA A 266 -32.23 25.52 9.87
N PRO A 267 -32.85 26.63 9.44
CA PRO A 267 -33.79 27.47 10.18
C PRO A 267 -35.21 26.87 10.22
N LEU A 268 -35.86 26.96 11.39
CA LEU A 268 -37.28 26.62 11.57
C LEU A 268 -38.17 27.82 11.24
N THR A 269 -39.25 27.58 10.52
CA THR A 269 -40.27 28.57 10.17
C THR A 269 -41.58 28.20 10.86
N TYR A 270 -42.27 29.19 11.43
CA TYR A 270 -43.52 29.01 12.16
C TYR A 270 -44.67 29.67 11.38
N ALA A 271 -45.86 29.09 11.45
CA ALA A 271 -47.08 29.68 10.89
C ALA A 271 -48.30 29.33 11.75
N TRP A 272 -48.80 30.31 12.49
CA TRP A 272 -50.03 30.20 13.27
C TRP A 272 -51.25 30.56 12.43
N THR A 273 -52.33 29.80 12.61
CA THR A 273 -53.65 30.12 12.05
C THR A 273 -54.73 30.03 13.13
N GLY A 274 -55.74 30.89 13.03
CA GLY A 274 -56.84 30.98 14.00
C GLY A 274 -57.53 32.33 13.99
N MET A 275 -58.53 32.49 14.85
CA MET A 275 -59.28 33.74 14.96
C MET A 275 -58.58 34.78 15.84
N GLY A 276 -58.56 36.04 15.40
CA GLY A 276 -57.96 37.16 16.13
C GLY A 276 -56.70 37.69 15.45
N THR A 277 -56.03 38.62 16.11
CA THR A 277 -54.81 39.28 15.60
C THR A 277 -53.60 38.81 16.40
N PHE A 278 -52.62 38.25 15.70
CA PHE A 278 -51.37 37.72 16.26
C PHE A 278 -50.33 38.84 16.41
N SER A 279 -49.60 38.82 17.53
CA SER A 279 -48.50 39.73 17.83
C SER A 279 -47.32 38.93 18.41
N PRO A 280 -46.07 39.17 17.98
CA PRO A 280 -45.63 40.20 17.03
C PRO A 280 -46.05 39.92 15.57
N ASP A 281 -46.21 38.65 15.22
CA ASP A 281 -46.71 38.16 13.93
C ASP A 281 -47.23 36.72 14.10
N ALA A 282 -47.74 36.12 13.03
CA ALA A 282 -48.13 34.71 13.00
C ALA A 282 -46.93 33.77 12.75
N ALA A 283 -45.70 34.27 12.67
CA ALA A 283 -44.48 33.53 12.31
C ALA A 283 -43.49 33.38 13.48
N SER A 284 -43.95 33.66 14.69
CA SER A 284 -43.14 33.61 15.91
C SER A 284 -43.44 32.35 16.73
N PRO A 285 -42.45 31.79 17.44
CA PRO A 285 -42.65 30.61 18.31
C PRO A 285 -43.51 30.92 19.55
N SER A 286 -43.72 32.19 19.88
CA SER A 286 -44.63 32.63 20.94
C SER A 286 -45.43 33.82 20.45
N VAL A 287 -46.75 33.72 20.54
CA VAL A 287 -47.68 34.71 20.01
C VAL A 287 -48.70 35.14 21.06
N SER A 288 -48.94 36.44 21.13
CA SER A 288 -50.06 37.04 21.87
C SER A 288 -51.21 37.30 20.89
N ILE A 289 -52.40 36.84 21.20
CA ILE A 289 -53.57 36.96 20.33
C ILE A 289 -54.61 37.84 21.00
N SER A 290 -54.97 38.93 20.32
CA SER A 290 -56.08 39.83 20.70
C SER A 290 -57.32 39.50 19.88
N GLY A 291 -58.50 39.62 20.49
CA GLY A 291 -59.75 39.21 19.83
C GLY A 291 -59.85 37.70 19.61
N ALA A 292 -59.18 36.90 20.46
CA ALA A 292 -59.28 35.45 20.41
C ALA A 292 -60.72 34.98 20.67
N ALA A 293 -61.10 33.88 20.02
CA ALA A 293 -62.42 33.28 20.16
C ALA A 293 -62.28 31.77 20.41
N THR A 294 -63.29 31.17 21.03
CA THR A 294 -63.34 29.72 21.27
C THR A 294 -63.21 28.97 19.94
N GLY A 295 -62.25 28.06 19.86
CA GLY A 295 -61.93 27.35 18.64
C GLY A 295 -60.56 26.68 18.69
N ASN A 296 -60.16 26.10 17.57
CA ASN A 296 -58.86 25.48 17.39
C ASN A 296 -57.91 26.48 16.73
N TYR A 297 -56.75 26.66 17.35
CA TYR A 297 -55.62 27.38 16.77
C TYR A 297 -54.61 26.34 16.29
N GLU A 298 -54.11 26.49 15.07
CA GLU A 298 -53.19 25.53 14.47
C GLU A 298 -51.83 26.19 14.26
N ILE A 299 -50.76 25.45 14.55
CA ILE A 299 -49.38 25.84 14.29
C ILE A 299 -48.76 24.85 13.32
N GLU A 300 -48.22 25.36 12.23
CA GLU A 300 -47.32 24.61 11.35
C GLU A 300 -45.87 25.05 11.62
N VAL A 301 -44.99 24.09 11.87
CA VAL A 301 -43.55 24.28 11.93
C VAL A 301 -42.93 23.59 10.73
N SER A 302 -42.11 24.31 9.96
CA SER A 302 -41.49 23.80 8.73
C SER A 302 -39.99 24.11 8.68
N ASN A 303 -39.25 23.27 7.97
CA ASN A 303 -37.87 23.53 7.55
C ASN A 303 -37.65 23.04 6.11
N ALA A 304 -36.40 23.02 5.65
CA ALA A 304 -36.06 22.57 4.30
C ALA A 304 -36.47 21.12 3.99
N CYS A 305 -36.78 20.31 5.00
CA CYS A 305 -36.89 18.85 4.91
C CYS A 305 -38.27 18.32 5.30
N GLY A 306 -39.14 19.15 5.84
CA GLY A 306 -40.53 18.81 6.04
C GLY A 306 -41.30 19.87 6.82
N SER A 307 -42.55 19.54 7.13
CA SER A 307 -43.37 20.31 8.06
C SER A 307 -44.19 19.39 8.97
N VAL A 308 -44.57 19.93 10.12
CA VAL A 308 -45.41 19.28 11.12
C VAL A 308 -46.42 20.30 11.66
N SER A 309 -47.64 19.86 11.91
CA SER A 309 -48.69 20.71 12.47
C SER A 309 -49.21 20.19 13.80
N ALA A 310 -49.61 21.11 14.69
CA ALA A 310 -50.31 20.79 15.93
C ALA A 310 -51.52 21.70 16.14
N ILE A 311 -52.54 21.17 16.80
CA ILE A 311 -53.77 21.89 17.14
C ILE A 311 -53.78 22.21 18.63
N VAL A 312 -54.00 23.48 18.96
CA VAL A 312 -54.18 24.00 20.31
C VAL A 312 -55.64 24.40 20.51
N PRO A 313 -56.44 23.61 21.26
CA PRO A 313 -57.82 23.96 21.54
C PRO A 313 -57.89 25.11 22.56
N VAL A 314 -58.74 26.11 22.30
CA VAL A 314 -58.88 27.31 23.14
C VAL A 314 -60.33 27.52 23.51
N THR A 315 -60.54 27.85 24.79
CA THR A 315 -61.86 28.23 25.32
C THR A 315 -61.84 29.68 25.82
N VAL A 316 -62.80 30.49 25.35
CA VAL A 316 -63.05 31.86 25.80
C VAL A 316 -64.40 31.92 26.50
N THR A 317 -64.39 32.29 27.78
CA THR A 317 -65.61 32.40 28.59
C THR A 317 -66.08 33.85 28.68
N SER A 318 -67.37 34.09 28.42
CA SER A 318 -67.99 35.40 28.69
C SER A 318 -67.97 35.68 30.19
N ALA A 319 -67.83 36.97 30.57
CA ALA A 319 -67.98 37.36 31.97
C ALA A 319 -69.38 36.97 32.49
N PRO A 320 -69.49 36.48 33.74
CA PRO A 320 -70.78 36.18 34.36
C PRO A 320 -71.66 37.41 34.53
#